data_AF-A0A931RG73-F1
#
_entry.id   AF-A0A931RG73-F1
#
_cell.length_a   1.000
_cell.length_b   1.000
_cell.length_c   1.000
_cell.angle_alpha   90.00
_cell.angle_beta   90.00
_cell.angle_gamma   90.00
#
_symmetry.space_group_name_H-M   'P 1'
#
loop_
_entity.id
_entity.type
_entity.pdbx_description
1 polymer ?
#
loop_
_entity_poly.entity_id
_entity_poly.type
_entity_poly.pdbx_seq_one_letter_code
_entity_poly.pdbx_strand_id
1 'polypeptide(L)'
;MLFRNRELDRAFKFISESDFDIFCLQEVPEDFLKKLQVLLFSIASRIDVERMHGTDAVRMFNVILSRHQISNSGEILFPEYWHLLPLRTRIFVHLMPWRFFSKIRNRGGLYVDVTVGGKSMRVMNLHLILAQPAWRLKEFETAMAERDPSRPTIVCGDFNTIEAPHISILNWIL
;
A
#
# COMPACT_ATOMS: atom_id res chain seq x y z
N MET A 1 -12.28 13.50 -3.61
CA MET A 1 -10.87 13.07 -3.56
C MET A 1 -10.05 14.13 -2.88
N LEU A 2 -9.76 13.96 -1.60
CA LEU A 2 -8.92 14.93 -0.88
C LEU A 2 -7.45 14.84 -1.32
N PHE A 3 -6.96 13.67 -1.76
CA PHE A 3 -5.61 13.53 -2.30
C PHE A 3 -5.56 12.45 -3.39
N ARG A 4 -5.67 12.83 -4.66
CA ARG A 4 -5.27 11.95 -5.79
C ARG A 4 -4.20 12.70 -6.55
N ASN A 5 -3.02 12.11 -6.69
CA ASN A 5 -1.96 12.74 -7.48
C ASN A 5 -2.46 12.87 -8.93
N ARG A 6 -2.59 14.12 -9.40
CA ARG A 6 -2.98 14.43 -10.78
C ARG A 6 -1.77 14.58 -11.70
N GLU A 7 -0.57 14.63 -11.15
CA GLU A 7 0.69 14.87 -11.85
C GLU A 7 1.49 13.56 -12.01
N LEU A 8 0.85 12.52 -12.57
CA LEU A 8 1.50 11.21 -12.75
C LEU A 8 2.75 11.29 -13.62
N ASP A 9 2.77 12.13 -14.66
CA ASP A 9 3.96 12.28 -15.51
C ASP A 9 5.12 12.96 -14.76
N ARG A 10 4.82 13.90 -13.86
CA ARG A 10 5.84 14.49 -12.97
C ARG A 10 6.38 13.45 -11.99
N ALA A 11 5.51 12.63 -11.42
CA ALA A 11 5.92 11.54 -10.54
C ALA A 11 6.79 10.50 -11.28
N PHE A 12 6.42 10.15 -12.51
CA PHE A 12 7.21 9.25 -13.36
C PHE A 12 8.59 9.82 -13.63
N LYS A 13 8.66 11.09 -14.05
CA LYS A 13 9.93 11.78 -14.29
C LYS A 13 10.81 11.77 -13.04
N PHE A 14 10.23 12.16 -11.90
CA PHE A 14 10.93 12.15 -10.61
C PHE A 14 11.50 10.77 -10.28
N ILE A 15 10.71 9.70 -10.39
CA ILE A 15 11.18 8.33 -10.14
C ILE A 15 12.30 7.97 -11.13
N SER A 16 12.14 8.25 -12.43
CA SER A 16 13.14 7.89 -13.44
C SER A 16 14.50 8.60 -13.26
N GLU A 17 14.49 9.80 -12.70
CA GLU A 17 15.69 10.64 -12.50
C GLU A 17 16.27 10.53 -11.08
N SER A 18 15.53 9.95 -10.13
CA SER A 18 15.95 9.85 -8.73
C SER A 18 17.05 8.81 -8.51
N ASP A 19 18.03 9.16 -7.67
CA ASP A 19 19.07 8.24 -7.22
C ASP A 19 18.59 7.51 -5.95
N PHE A 20 17.88 6.41 -6.14
CA PHE A 20 17.39 5.53 -5.07
C PHE A 20 17.87 4.11 -5.27
N ASP A 21 18.10 3.38 -4.18
CA ASP A 21 18.30 1.92 -4.22
C ASP A 21 16.99 1.16 -4.33
N ILE A 22 16.01 1.56 -3.50
CA ILE A 22 14.69 0.94 -3.38
C ILE A 22 13.62 2.03 -3.25
N PHE A 23 12.51 1.89 -3.97
CA PHE A 23 11.39 2.81 -3.95
C PHE A 23 10.07 2.07 -3.70
N CYS A 24 9.33 2.47 -2.66
CA CYS A 24 8.03 1.88 -2.31
C CYS A 24 6.90 2.83 -2.72
N LEU A 25 5.94 2.35 -3.50
CA LEU A 25 4.77 3.10 -3.93
C LEU A 25 3.49 2.39 -3.50
N GLN A 26 2.49 3.15 -3.06
CA GLN A 26 1.15 2.68 -2.70
C GLN A 26 0.12 3.36 -3.60
N GLU A 27 -1.08 2.80 -3.65
CA GLU A 27 -2.19 3.33 -4.45
C GLU A 27 -1.83 3.57 -5.94
N VAL A 28 -0.96 2.75 -6.52
CA VAL A 28 -0.51 2.89 -7.91
C VAL A 28 -1.63 2.46 -8.86
N PRO A 29 -2.13 3.34 -9.76
CA PRO A 29 -3.10 2.92 -10.78
C PRO A 29 -2.47 1.98 -11.80
N GLU A 30 -3.27 1.08 -12.37
CA GLU A 30 -2.79 0.08 -13.34
C GLU A 30 -2.04 0.68 -14.53
N ASP A 31 -2.55 1.76 -15.11
CA ASP A 31 -1.89 2.43 -16.25
C ASP A 31 -0.55 3.08 -15.86
N PHE A 32 -0.42 3.50 -14.60
CA PHE A 32 0.83 4.02 -14.08
C PHE A 32 1.84 2.90 -13.82
N LEU A 33 1.39 1.75 -13.32
CA LEU A 33 2.22 0.55 -13.20
C LEU A 33 2.80 0.13 -14.55
N LYS A 34 1.99 0.13 -15.63
CA LYS A 34 2.46 -0.15 -17.00
C LYS A 34 3.57 0.80 -17.43
N LYS A 35 3.45 2.10 -17.08
CA LYS A 35 4.53 3.07 -17.32
C LYS A 35 5.79 2.73 -16.51
N LEU A 36 5.66 2.40 -15.22
CA LEU A 36 6.82 2.06 -14.38
C LEU A 36 7.58 0.82 -14.86
N GLN A 37 6.88 -0.15 -15.46
CA GLN A 37 7.48 -1.38 -15.99
C GLN A 37 8.42 -1.15 -17.19
N VAL A 38 8.40 0.02 -17.82
CA VAL A 38 9.34 0.36 -18.91
C VAL A 38 10.70 0.84 -18.39
N LEU A 39 10.80 1.14 -17.09
CA LEU A 39 12.05 1.59 -16.47
C LEU A 39 13.00 0.40 -16.27
N LEU A 40 14.31 0.66 -16.32
CA LEU A 40 15.36 -0.34 -16.13
C LEU A 40 15.58 -0.66 -14.64
N PHE A 41 14.51 -1.06 -13.96
CA PHE A 41 14.51 -1.45 -12.55
C PHE A 41 13.92 -2.84 -12.37
N SER A 42 14.37 -3.55 -11.34
CA SER A 42 13.63 -4.72 -10.87
C SER A 42 12.34 -4.24 -10.21
N ILE A 43 11.21 -4.81 -10.62
CA ILE A 43 9.89 -4.40 -10.15
C ILE A 43 9.13 -5.61 -9.60
N ALA A 44 8.53 -5.43 -8.43
CA ALA A 44 7.52 -6.33 -7.90
C ALA A 44 6.26 -5.53 -7.60
N SER A 45 5.10 -6.14 -7.82
CA SER A 45 3.81 -5.47 -7.61
C SER A 45 2.73 -6.46 -7.21
N ARG A 46 1.77 -6.00 -6.42
CA ARG A 46 0.53 -6.72 -6.08
C ARG A 46 -0.63 -5.75 -5.93
N ILE A 47 -1.86 -6.24 -6.10
CA ILE A 47 -3.08 -5.42 -6.00
C ILE A 47 -3.25 -4.93 -4.56
N ASP A 48 -2.84 -3.69 -4.25
CA ASP A 48 -3.00 -3.00 -2.97
C ASP A 48 -4.44 -3.09 -2.42
N VAL A 49 -5.38 -2.71 -3.27
CA VAL A 49 -6.78 -2.66 -2.90
C VAL A 49 -7.64 -2.64 -4.16
N GLU A 50 -8.80 -3.29 -4.08
CA GLU A 50 -9.87 -3.13 -5.06
C GLU A 50 -10.90 -2.13 -4.52
N ARG A 51 -11.02 -0.98 -5.17
CA ARG A 51 -12.00 0.05 -4.85
C ARG A 51 -13.27 -0.18 -5.66
N MET A 52 -14.37 -0.46 -4.97
CA MET A 52 -15.67 -0.74 -5.59
C MET A 52 -16.36 0.57 -5.98
N HIS A 53 -16.69 0.72 -7.27
CA HIS A 53 -17.44 1.82 -7.85
C HIS A 53 -18.69 1.25 -8.54
N GLY A 54 -19.78 1.07 -7.79
CA GLY A 54 -20.93 0.34 -8.29
C GLY A 54 -20.57 -1.13 -8.55
N THR A 55 -20.74 -1.59 -9.80
CA THR A 55 -20.36 -2.95 -10.23
C THR A 55 -18.88 -3.07 -10.59
N ASP A 56 -18.20 -1.95 -10.83
CA ASP A 56 -16.83 -1.95 -11.33
C ASP A 56 -15.83 -1.93 -10.17
N ALA A 57 -14.77 -2.73 -10.28
CA ALA A 57 -13.66 -2.74 -9.34
C ALA A 57 -12.47 -2.03 -9.97
N VAL A 58 -11.97 -0.97 -9.32
CA VAL A 58 -10.74 -0.29 -9.71
C VAL A 58 -9.61 -0.84 -8.87
N ARG A 59 -8.63 -1.46 -9.54
CA ARG A 59 -7.44 -2.02 -8.90
C ARG A 59 -6.38 -0.94 -8.69
N MET A 60 -5.87 -0.89 -7.48
CA MET A 60 -4.70 -0.10 -7.11
C MET A 60 -3.60 -1.07 -6.68
N PHE A 61 -2.33 -0.69 -6.83
CA PHE A 61 -1.19 -1.58 -6.64
C PHE A 61 -0.20 -1.03 -5.60
N ASN A 62 0.40 -1.95 -4.84
CA ASN A 62 1.61 -1.71 -4.08
C ASN A 62 2.77 -2.15 -4.97
N VAL A 63 3.76 -1.28 -5.14
CA VAL A 63 4.88 -1.50 -6.06
C VAL A 63 6.17 -1.27 -5.31
N ILE A 64 7.13 -2.18 -5.48
CA ILE A 64 8.52 -1.98 -5.05
C ILE A 64 9.38 -1.96 -6.31
N LEU A 65 10.11 -0.85 -6.49
CA LEU A 65 11.15 -0.68 -7.50
C LEU A 65 12.50 -0.84 -6.83
N SER A 66 13.43 -1.53 -7.47
CA SER A 66 14.78 -1.75 -6.96
C SER A 66 15.81 -1.66 -8.09
N ARG A 67 16.92 -0.95 -7.84
CA ARG A 67 18.10 -1.00 -8.72
C ARG A 67 18.85 -2.33 -8.61
N HIS A 68 18.65 -3.03 -7.49
CA HIS A 68 19.22 -4.34 -7.21
C HIS A 68 18.27 -5.45 -7.64
N GLN A 69 18.80 -6.62 -7.98
CA GLN A 69 17.99 -7.78 -8.38
C GLN A 69 17.10 -8.24 -7.21
N ILE A 70 15.81 -8.42 -7.50
CA ILE A 70 14.86 -9.05 -6.59
C ILE A 70 15.05 -10.57 -6.68
N SER A 71 15.45 -11.20 -5.58
CA SER A 71 15.70 -12.65 -5.54
C SER A 71 14.44 -13.44 -5.17
N ASN A 72 13.53 -12.82 -4.43
CA ASN A 72 12.27 -13.41 -4.00
C ASN A 72 11.23 -12.31 -3.77
N SER A 73 9.97 -12.65 -3.92
CA SER A 73 8.85 -11.75 -3.62
C SER A 73 7.67 -12.56 -3.09
N GLY A 74 6.88 -11.97 -2.20
CA GLY A 74 5.65 -12.59 -1.75
C GLY A 74 4.61 -11.59 -1.31
N GLU A 75 3.40 -12.09 -1.15
CA GLU A 75 2.23 -11.31 -0.80
C GLU A 75 1.89 -11.47 0.67
N ILE A 76 1.48 -10.36 1.29
CA ILE A 76 0.99 -10.32 2.66
C ILE A 76 -0.52 -10.13 2.56
N LEU A 77 -1.30 -11.17 2.83
CA LEU A 77 -2.76 -11.10 2.70
C LEU A 77 -3.38 -10.51 3.96
N PHE A 78 -4.16 -9.45 3.81
CA PHE A 78 -4.94 -8.89 4.92
C PHE A 78 -6.39 -9.40 4.87
N PRO A 79 -7.00 -9.73 6.03
CA PRO A 79 -8.39 -10.17 6.10
C PRO A 79 -9.39 -9.19 5.43
N GLU A 80 -10.50 -9.73 4.91
CA GLU A 80 -11.62 -8.88 4.47
C GLU A 80 -12.39 -8.37 5.69
N TYR A 81 -12.01 -7.19 6.19
CA TYR A 81 -12.58 -6.62 7.41
C TYR A 81 -13.97 -6.00 7.25
N TRP A 82 -14.48 -5.83 6.02
CA TRP A 82 -15.71 -5.07 5.79
C TRP A 82 -16.88 -5.59 6.64
N HIS A 83 -16.98 -6.91 6.79
CA HIS A 83 -18.02 -7.56 7.60
C HIS A 83 -17.78 -7.46 9.11
N LEU A 84 -16.53 -7.20 9.52
CA LEU A 84 -16.08 -7.06 10.90
C LEU A 84 -16.09 -5.60 11.40
N LEU A 85 -16.21 -4.63 10.50
CA LEU A 85 -16.27 -3.22 10.87
C LEU A 85 -17.56 -2.90 11.66
N PRO A 86 -17.46 -2.03 12.70
CA PRO A 86 -18.64 -1.56 13.43
C PRO A 86 -19.74 -1.06 12.50
N LEU A 87 -21.01 -1.27 12.88
CA LEU A 87 -22.15 -0.80 12.06
C LEU A 87 -22.04 0.70 11.76
N ARG A 88 -21.59 1.51 12.73
CA ARG A 88 -21.35 2.94 12.55
C ARG A 88 -20.35 3.26 11.44
N THR A 89 -19.25 2.51 11.32
CA THR A 89 -18.25 2.69 10.27
C THR A 89 -18.84 2.36 8.91
N ARG A 90 -19.57 1.23 8.83
CA ARG A 90 -20.23 0.80 7.59
C ARG A 90 -21.27 1.82 7.12
N ILE A 91 -22.07 2.38 8.04
CA ILE A 91 -23.02 3.45 7.76
C ILE A 91 -22.27 4.71 7.30
N PHE A 92 -21.23 5.12 8.02
CA PHE A 92 -20.42 6.30 7.65
C PHE A 92 -19.89 6.19 6.22
N VAL A 93 -19.23 5.07 5.88
CA VAL A 93 -18.69 4.85 4.54
C VAL A 93 -19.79 4.79 3.48
N HIS A 94 -20.96 4.25 3.81
CA HIS A 94 -22.11 4.20 2.88
C HIS A 94 -22.72 5.59 2.61
N LEU A 95 -22.79 6.46 3.63
CA LEU A 95 -23.36 7.80 3.52
C LEU A 95 -22.39 8.82 2.91
N MET A 96 -21.09 8.58 3.03
CA MET A 96 -20.09 9.47 2.46
C MET A 96 -20.08 9.41 0.93
N PRO A 97 -19.79 10.53 0.24
CA PRO A 97 -19.79 10.50 -1.22
C PRO A 97 -18.73 9.52 -1.71
N TRP A 98 -19.11 8.67 -2.67
CA TRP A 98 -18.28 7.61 -3.25
C TRP A 98 -16.90 8.10 -3.75
N ARG A 99 -16.79 9.39 -4.08
CA ARG A 99 -15.55 10.08 -4.47
C ARG A 99 -14.57 10.33 -3.32
N PHE A 100 -14.96 10.06 -2.09
CA PHE A 100 -14.15 10.22 -0.88
C PHE A 100 -14.00 8.89 -0.14
N PHE A 101 -15.07 8.09 -0.06
CA PHE A 101 -15.05 6.80 0.61
C PHE A 101 -15.72 5.75 -0.29
N SER A 102 -15.01 4.68 -0.58
CA SER A 102 -15.49 3.55 -1.36
C SER A 102 -15.36 2.27 -0.54
N LYS A 103 -16.25 1.29 -0.76
CA LYS A 103 -16.02 -0.05 -0.23
C LYS A 103 -14.74 -0.61 -0.86
N ILE A 104 -13.90 -1.21 -0.02
CA ILE A 104 -12.61 -1.78 -0.43
C ILE A 104 -12.57 -3.28 -0.18
N ARG A 105 -11.83 -4.00 -1.03
CA ARG A 105 -11.60 -5.46 -0.96
C ARG A 105 -10.17 -5.82 -1.35
N ASN A 106 -9.81 -7.08 -1.19
CA ASN A 106 -8.54 -7.66 -1.62
C ASN A 106 -7.31 -6.85 -1.16
N ARG A 107 -7.28 -6.59 0.15
CA ARG A 107 -6.20 -5.80 0.78
C ARG A 107 -4.98 -6.66 1.07
N GLY A 108 -3.82 -6.03 1.15
CA GLY A 108 -2.57 -6.71 1.44
C GLY A 108 -1.31 -5.86 1.26
N GLY A 109 -0.18 -6.44 1.66
CA GLY A 109 1.16 -5.88 1.52
C GLY A 109 2.02 -6.69 0.56
N LEU A 110 3.16 -6.12 0.17
CA LEU A 110 4.15 -6.76 -0.68
C LEU A 110 5.44 -6.89 0.11
N TYR A 111 6.14 -8.01 0.02
CA TYR A 111 7.54 -8.07 0.39
C TYR A 111 8.42 -8.50 -0.77
N VAL A 112 9.66 -8.02 -0.77
CA VAL A 112 10.72 -8.50 -1.66
C VAL A 112 11.98 -8.76 -0.86
N ASP A 113 12.73 -9.77 -1.27
CA ASP A 113 14.10 -9.96 -0.82
C ASP A 113 15.04 -9.40 -1.89
N VAL A 114 15.97 -8.55 -1.46
CA VAL A 114 16.96 -7.89 -2.32
C VAL A 114 18.35 -8.02 -1.71
N THR A 115 19.37 -8.09 -2.55
CA THR A 115 20.77 -8.13 -2.10
C THR A 115 21.44 -6.80 -2.42
N VAL A 116 21.87 -6.07 -1.39
CA VAL A 116 22.58 -4.79 -1.52
C VAL A 116 23.95 -4.94 -0.89
N GLY A 117 25.01 -4.68 -1.67
CA GLY A 117 26.39 -4.81 -1.18
C GLY A 117 26.74 -6.20 -0.63
N GLY A 118 26.18 -7.27 -1.22
CA GLY A 118 26.36 -8.65 -0.77
C GLY A 118 25.54 -9.06 0.45
N LYS A 119 24.71 -8.16 1.01
CA LYS A 119 23.84 -8.44 2.14
C LYS A 119 22.38 -8.59 1.68
N SER A 120 21.79 -9.74 1.97
CA SER A 120 20.35 -9.97 1.75
C SER A 120 19.53 -9.23 2.79
N MET A 121 18.47 -8.54 2.36
CA MET A 121 17.51 -7.87 3.22
C MET A 121 16.09 -8.05 2.66
N ARG A 122 15.09 -7.97 3.54
CA ARG A 122 13.68 -7.96 3.17
C ARG A 122 13.14 -6.54 3.18
N VAL A 123 12.44 -6.12 2.14
CA VAL A 123 11.70 -4.87 2.12
C VAL A 123 10.21 -5.17 2.05
N MET A 124 9.45 -4.64 2.99
CA MET A 124 8.00 -4.77 3.07
C MET A 124 7.36 -3.42 2.74
N ASN A 125 6.51 -3.39 1.70
CA ASN A 125 5.70 -2.24 1.34
C ASN A 125 4.26 -2.47 1.80
N LEU A 126 3.84 -1.69 2.80
CA LEU A 126 2.54 -1.79 3.46
C LEU A 126 1.70 -0.54 3.20
N HIS A 127 0.42 -0.74 2.96
CA HIS A 127 -0.58 0.32 2.99
C HIS A 127 -1.68 -0.11 3.96
N LEU A 128 -1.59 0.29 5.22
CA LEU A 128 -2.49 -0.18 6.29
C LEU A 128 -3.87 0.46 6.17
N ILE A 129 -4.88 -0.16 6.77
CA ILE A 129 -6.26 0.29 6.63
C ILE A 129 -6.47 1.63 7.36
N LEU A 130 -7.16 2.56 6.70
CA LEU A 130 -7.65 3.74 7.39
C LEU A 130 -8.89 3.37 8.24
N ALA A 131 -8.64 2.83 9.43
CA ALA A 131 -9.63 2.47 10.44
C ALA A 131 -9.04 2.58 11.85
N GLN A 132 -9.83 2.15 12.84
CA GLN A 132 -9.45 2.11 14.25
C GLN A 132 -8.05 1.51 14.45
N PRO A 133 -7.22 2.06 15.37
CA PRO A 133 -5.83 1.63 15.56
C PRO A 133 -5.66 0.12 15.76
N ALA A 134 -6.63 -0.55 16.41
CA ALA A 134 -6.62 -1.99 16.61
C ALA A 134 -6.58 -2.79 15.29
N TRP A 135 -7.26 -2.32 14.24
CA TRP A 135 -7.24 -2.99 12.93
C TRP A 135 -5.92 -2.77 12.20
N ARG A 136 -5.35 -1.56 12.30
CA ARG A 136 -4.01 -1.27 11.77
C ARG A 136 -2.92 -2.09 12.45
N LEU A 137 -3.00 -2.21 13.78
CA LEU A 137 -2.10 -3.06 14.55
C LEU A 137 -2.18 -4.51 14.07
N LYS A 138 -3.40 -5.04 13.87
CA LYS A 138 -3.59 -6.41 13.36
C LYS A 138 -3.00 -6.61 11.95
N GLU A 139 -3.21 -5.66 11.02
CA GLU A 139 -2.58 -5.73 9.69
C GLU A 139 -1.04 -5.66 9.80
N PHE A 140 -0.51 -4.81 10.67
CA PHE A 140 0.92 -4.69 10.91
C PHE A 140 1.52 -5.97 11.51
N GLU A 141 0.90 -6.56 12.53
CA GLU A 141 1.31 -7.83 13.12
C GLU A 141 1.27 -8.97 12.09
N THR A 142 0.25 -8.99 11.22
CA THR A 142 0.17 -9.94 10.10
C THR A 142 1.35 -9.78 9.16
N ALA A 143 1.74 -8.55 8.82
CA ALA A 143 2.93 -8.31 8.01
C ALA A 143 4.23 -8.71 8.73
N MET A 144 4.32 -8.48 10.04
CA MET A 144 5.50 -8.83 10.83
C MET A 144 5.65 -10.35 11.04
N ALA A 145 4.59 -11.14 10.89
CA ALA A 145 4.68 -12.60 10.85
C ALA A 145 5.49 -13.10 9.65
N GLU A 146 5.53 -12.33 8.55
CA GLU A 146 6.35 -12.62 7.37
C GLU A 146 7.81 -12.16 7.52
N ARG A 147 8.22 -11.69 8.71
CA ARG A 147 9.60 -11.26 8.96
C ARG A 147 10.52 -12.47 9.08
N ASP A 148 11.60 -12.49 8.30
CA ASP A 148 12.69 -13.44 8.50
C ASP A 148 13.70 -12.87 9.52
N PRO A 149 13.85 -13.46 10.72
CA PRO A 149 14.76 -12.96 11.75
C PRO A 149 16.25 -13.09 11.37
N SER A 150 16.60 -13.88 10.36
CA SER A 150 17.99 -14.07 9.91
C SER A 150 18.53 -12.91 9.06
N ARG A 151 17.67 -11.99 8.63
CA ARG A 151 18.05 -10.85 7.77
C ARG A 151 17.45 -9.53 8.24
N PRO A 152 18.08 -8.38 7.95
CA PRO A 152 17.45 -7.09 8.18
C PRO A 152 16.14 -6.97 7.40
N THR A 153 15.16 -6.30 8.00
CA THR A 153 13.88 -5.98 7.37
C THR A 153 13.65 -4.48 7.39
N ILE A 154 13.33 -3.90 6.24
CA ILE A 154 12.87 -2.52 6.08
C ILE A 154 11.37 -2.56 5.85
N VAL A 155 10.63 -1.76 6.61
CA VAL A 155 9.17 -1.62 6.45
C VAL A 155 8.89 -0.19 6.00
N CYS A 156 8.25 -0.05 4.84
CA CYS A 156 7.93 1.22 4.19
C CYS A 156 6.44 1.27 3.84
N GLY A 157 5.95 2.48 3.62
CA GLY A 157 4.64 2.75 3.01
C GLY A 157 3.74 3.61 3.87
N ASP A 158 2.43 3.53 3.63
CA ASP A 158 1.43 4.38 4.29
C ASP A 158 0.74 3.59 5.42
N PHE A 159 1.02 3.97 6.66
CA PHE A 159 0.41 3.34 7.83
C PHE A 159 -0.96 3.91 8.20
N ASN A 160 -1.47 4.87 7.41
CA ASN A 160 -2.75 5.55 7.63
C ASN A 160 -2.90 6.10 9.05
N THR A 161 -1.79 6.59 9.63
CA THR A 161 -1.78 7.27 10.92
C THR A 161 -2.01 8.76 10.72
N ILE A 162 -3.24 9.21 11.01
CA ILE A 162 -3.58 10.62 10.92
C ILE A 162 -3.11 11.33 12.18
N GLU A 163 -2.07 12.15 12.06
CA GLU A 163 -1.52 12.93 13.18
C GLU A 163 -2.11 14.35 13.25
N ALA A 164 -2.67 14.85 12.15
CA ALA A 164 -3.20 16.21 12.09
C ALA A 164 -4.43 16.39 13.02
N PRO A 165 -4.39 17.32 14.00
CA PRO A 165 -5.42 17.39 15.06
C PRO A 165 -6.85 17.57 14.57
N HIS A 166 -7.06 18.28 13.46
CA HIS A 166 -8.38 18.59 12.91
C HIS A 166 -9.04 17.40 12.18
N ILE A 167 -8.29 16.33 11.90
CA ILE A 167 -8.80 15.11 11.24
C ILE A 167 -8.44 13.84 12.01
N SER A 168 -7.70 13.94 13.12
CA SER A 168 -7.28 12.79 13.94
C SER A 168 -8.47 12.01 14.52
N ILE A 169 -9.64 12.63 14.63
CA ILE A 169 -10.89 11.97 15.03
C ILE A 169 -11.29 10.84 14.07
N LEU A 170 -10.90 10.93 12.79
CA LEU A 170 -11.12 9.89 11.80
C LEU A 170 -10.40 8.58 12.16
N ASN A 171 -9.29 8.63 12.92
CA ASN A 171 -8.67 7.41 13.45
C ASN A 171 -9.61 6.61 14.36
N TRP A 172 -10.59 7.26 15.00
CA TRP A 172 -11.45 6.63 16.00
C TRP A 172 -12.86 6.34 15.48
N ILE A 173 -13.33 7.17 14.54
CA ILE A 173 -14.65 7.05 13.90
C ILE A 173 -14.65 5.95 12.83
N LEU A 174 -13.60 5.87 12.02
CA LEU A 174 -13.45 4.88 10.95
C LEU A 174 -13.10 3.52 11.55
#